data_AF-A0A6N2CIR9-F1
#
_entry.id   AF-A0A6N2CIR9-F1
#
_cell.length_a   1.000
_cell.length_b   1.000
_cell.length_c   1.000
_cell.angle_alpha   90.00
_cell.angle_beta   90.00
_cell.angle_gamma   90.00
#
_symmetry.space_group_name_H-M   'P 1'
#
loop_
_entity.id
_entity.type
_entity.pdbx_description
1 polymer ?
#
loop_
_entity_poly.entity_id
_entity_poly.type
_entity_poly.pdbx_seq_one_letter_code
_entity_poly.pdbx_strand_id
1 'polypeptide(L)' 'MRDIAALVGLSKNAVSLALRNDPQIPIATRERVQAAARTLGYTRNPVLGEIMA' A
#
# COMPACT_ATOMS: atom_id res chain seq x y z
N MET A 1 0.23 -2.23 -8.97
CA MET A 1 -0.74 -1.28 -8.37
C MET A 1 -2.17 -1.45 -8.87
N ARG A 2 -2.40 -1.67 -10.17
CA ARG A 2 -3.76 -1.85 -10.71
C ARG A 2 -4.45 -3.10 -10.17
N ASP A 3 -3.68 -4.17 -9.99
CA ASP A 3 -4.17 -5.45 -9.45
C ASP A 3 -4.45 -5.36 -7.95
N ILE A 4 -3.58 -4.66 -7.21
CA ILE A 4 -3.82 -4.35 -5.78
C ILE A 4 -5.11 -3.53 -5.64
N ALA A 5 -5.27 -2.48 -6.45
CA ALA A 5 -6.46 -1.63 -6.47
C ALA A 5 -7.74 -2.44 -6.74
N ALA A 6 -7.70 -3.36 -7.70
CA ALA A 6 -8.80 -4.27 -7.98
C ALA A 6 -9.07 -5.23 -6.80
N LEU A 7 -8.03 -5.78 -6.18
CA LEU A 7 -8.14 -6.72 -5.07
C LEU A 7 -8.71 -6.08 -3.80
N VAL A 8 -8.33 -4.83 -3.49
CA VAL A 8 -8.84 -4.11 -2.32
C VAL A 8 -10.07 -3.24 -2.60
N GLY A 9 -10.49 -3.13 -3.86
CA GLY A 9 -11.62 -2.29 -4.27
C GLY A 9 -11.34 -0.78 -4.12
N LEU A 10 -10.10 -0.35 -4.28
CA LEU A 10 -9.69 1.06 -4.14
C LEU A 10 -9.24 1.67 -5.46
N SER A 11 -9.21 3.00 -5.52
CA SER A 11 -8.59 3.70 -6.64
C SER A 11 -7.07 3.53 -6.63
N LYS A 12 -6.44 3.62 -7.81
CA LYS A 12 -4.97 3.62 -7.93
C LYS A 12 -4.31 4.69 -7.05
N ASN A 13 -4.97 5.85 -6.89
CA ASN A 13 -4.47 6.93 -6.05
C ASN A 13 -4.51 6.55 -4.56
N ALA A 14 -5.63 5.98 -4.08
CA ALA A 14 -5.74 5.50 -2.71
C ALA A 14 -4.71 4.42 -2.39
N VAL A 15 -4.44 3.49 -3.32
CA VAL A 15 -3.36 2.50 -3.18
C VAL A 15 -1.99 3.17 -3.13
N SER A 16 -1.75 4.22 -3.92
CA SER A 16 -0.50 4.98 -3.90
C SER A 16 -0.25 5.65 -2.54
N LEU A 17 -1.26 6.34 -2.03
CA LEU A 17 -1.26 7.02 -0.74
C LEU A 17 -1.11 6.01 0.41
N ALA A 18 -1.87 4.92 0.37
CA ALA A 18 -1.82 3.84 1.35
C ALA A 18 -0.42 3.21 1.45
N LEU A 19 0.21 2.92 0.31
CA LEU A 19 1.57 2.38 0.27
C LEU A 19 2.62 3.41 0.74
N ARG A 20 2.32 4.71 0.71
CA ARG A 20 3.20 5.81 1.20
C ARG A 20 2.95 6.14 2.68
N ASN A 21 2.08 5.39 3.36
CA ASN A 21 1.64 5.68 4.72
C ASN A 21 1.02 7.08 4.89
N ASP A 22 0.34 7.57 3.86
CA ASP A 22 -0.26 8.90 3.87
C ASP A 22 -1.37 9.03 4.95
N PRO A 23 -1.36 10.11 5.77
CA PRO A 23 -2.34 10.33 6.83
C PRO A 23 -3.80 10.39 6.33
N GLN A 24 -4.04 10.75 5.07
CA GLN A 24 -5.38 10.81 4.49
C GLN A 24 -6.05 9.44 4.34
N ILE A 25 -5.28 8.35 4.37
CA ILE A 25 -5.81 6.99 4.29
C ILE A 25 -5.90 6.39 5.69
N PRO A 26 -7.04 5.83 6.13
CA PRO A 26 -7.13 5.15 7.42
C PRO A 26 -6.12 4.01 7.56
N ILE A 27 -5.60 3.79 8.76
CA ILE A 27 -4.60 2.74 9.05
C ILE A 27 -5.10 1.36 8.58
N ALA A 28 -6.36 1.01 8.89
CA ALA A 28 -6.98 -0.24 8.44
C ALA A 28 -6.93 -0.43 6.91
N THR A 29 -7.07 0.65 6.14
CA THR A 29 -6.97 0.62 4.68
C THR A 29 -5.53 0.45 4.22
N ARG A 30 -4.56 1.08 4.91
CA ARG A 30 -3.12 0.90 4.64
C ARG A 30 -2.72 -0.56 4.84
N GLU A 31 -3.13 -1.17 5.94
CA GLU A 31 -2.84 -2.56 6.26
C GLU A 31 -3.42 -3.51 5.21
N ARG A 32 -4.68 -3.31 4.79
CA ARG A 32 -5.30 -4.10 3.71
C ARG A 32 -4.53 -3.98 2.40
N VAL A 33 -4.12 -2.76 2.03
CA VAL A 33 -3.35 -2.51 0.80
C VAL A 33 -1.97 -3.14 0.87
N GLN A 34 -1.27 -3.03 2.00
CA GLN A 34 0.04 -3.64 2.21
C GLN A 34 -0.04 -5.17 2.22
N ALA A 35 -1.08 -5.75 2.83
CA ALA A 35 -1.33 -7.19 2.80
C ALA A 35 -1.59 -7.68 1.37
N ALA A 36 -2.49 -7.01 0.63
CA ALA A 36 -2.75 -7.28 -0.77
C ALA A 36 -1.49 -7.17 -1.64
N ALA A 37 -0.66 -6.15 -1.39
CA ALA A 37 0.62 -5.99 -2.08
C ALA A 37 1.57 -7.16 -1.81
N ARG A 38 1.69 -7.61 -0.55
CA ARG A 38 2.49 -8.79 -0.18
C ARG A 38 1.97 -10.07 -0.86
N THR A 39 0.67 -10.30 -0.85
CA THR A 39 0.04 -11.48 -1.48
C THR A 39 0.26 -11.54 -2.98
N LEU A 40 0.25 -10.38 -3.66
CA LEU A 40 0.51 -10.30 -5.10
C LEU A 40 2.00 -10.32 -5.46
N GLY A 41 2.90 -10.49 -4.49
CA GLY A 41 4.34 -10.38 -4.71
C GLY A 41 4.76 -8.99 -5.21
N TYR A 42 3.95 -7.97 -4.92
CA TYR A 42 4.23 -6.59 -5.29
C TYR A 42 5.34 -6.06 -4.38
N THR A 43 6.57 -6.28 -4.81
CA THR A 43 7.76 -5.63 -4.26
C THR A 43 7.75 -4.19 -4.76
N ARG A 44 7.17 -3.28 -3.96
CA ARG A 44 7.51 -1.87 -4.11
C ARG A 44 8.99 -1.79 -3.78
N ASN A 45 9.82 -1.41 -4.75
CA ASN A 45 11.24 -1.20 -4.50
C ASN A 45 11.35 -0.26 -3.28
N PRO A 46 11.82 -0.74 -2.11
CA PRO A 46 11.69 -0.03 -0.86
C PRO A 46 12.79 1.04 -0.80
N VAL A 47 12.64 2.08 -1.61
CA VAL A 47 13.38 3.31 -1.41
C VAL A 47 12.48 4.17 -0.53
N LEU A 48 12.82 4.21 0.76
CA LEU A 48 12.31 5.09 1.83
C LEU A 48 11.03 4.57 2.54
N GLY A 49 11.01 4.36 3.85
CA GLY A 49 11.99 4.70 4.87
C GLY A 49 11.73 4.00 6.21
N GLU A 50 12.58 4.35 7.16
CA GLU A 50 12.68 3.87 8.54
C GLU A 50 13.49 2.58 8.72
N ILE A 51 14.80 2.82 8.65
CA ILE A 51 15.78 2.27 9.56
C ILE A 51 15.20 2.36 10.98
N MET A 52 14.88 1.22 11.56
CA MET A 52 14.63 1.05 12.99
C MET A 52 16.00 0.95 13.67
N ALA A 53 16.41 1.99 14.40
CA ALA A 53 17.25 1.98 15.61
C ALA A 53 17.52 3.42 16.08
#